data_AF-A0A819BPS8-F1
#
_entry.id   AF-A0A819BPS8-F1
#
_cell.length_a   1.000
_cell.length_b   1.000
_cell.length_c   1.000
_cell.angle_alpha   90.00
_cell.angle_beta   90.00
_cell.angle_gamma   90.00
#
_symmetry.space_group_name_H-M   'P 1'
#
loop_
_entity.id
_entity.type
_entity.pdbx_description
1 polymer ?
#
loop_
_entity_poly.entity_id
_entity_poly.type
_entity_poly.pdbx_seq_one_letter_code
_entity_poly.pdbx_strand_id
1 'polypeptide(L)'
;MRVLPPVPFVMREAQEDFICHGQTIRKGTTVYIFIYGVHHDSNAFPQPERFDPDRFHQSSVTNEERSPFAFVPFSAGSRNCIGQFLSSSQLHQ
;
A
#
# COMPACT_ATOMS: atom_id res chain seq x y z
N MET A 1 0.12 0.98 -11.25
CA MET A 1 -0.43 0.94 -9.88
C MET A 1 0.62 0.80 -8.79
N ARG A 2 1.66 -0.06 -8.92
CA ARG A 2 2.77 -0.11 -7.94
C ARG A 2 3.82 0.99 -8.15
N VAL A 3 4.53 0.96 -9.29
CA VAL A 3 5.66 1.85 -9.62
C VAL A 3 5.22 3.31 -9.67
N LEU A 4 4.11 3.58 -10.36
CA LEU A 4 3.48 4.89 -10.40
C LEU A 4 2.07 4.76 -9.82
N PRO A 5 1.89 4.92 -8.49
CA PRO A 5 0.58 4.92 -7.87
C PRO A 5 -0.12 6.27 -8.14
N PRO A 6 -1.36 6.29 -8.65
CA PRO A 6 -2.10 7.54 -8.86
C PRO A 6 -2.30 8.36 -7.58
N VAL A 7 -2.40 7.66 -6.43
CA VAL A 7 -2.46 8.26 -5.10
C VAL A 7 -1.22 7.81 -4.31
N PRO A 8 -0.20 8.66 -4.16
CA PRO A 8 1.07 8.26 -3.54
C PRO A 8 1.03 8.21 -2.01
N PHE A 9 0.03 8.84 -1.39
CA PHE A 9 -0.22 8.77 0.04
C PHE A 9 -1.69 8.96 0.38
N VAL A 10 -2.09 8.48 1.55
CA VAL A 10 -3.37 8.82 2.17
C VAL A 10 -3.12 9.30 3.59
N MET A 11 -4.02 10.13 4.12
CA MET A 11 -3.87 10.72 5.45
C MET A 11 -5.05 10.36 6.36
N ARG A 12 -4.77 10.27 7.66
CA ARG A 12 -5.76 10.12 8.73
C ARG A 12 -5.39 11.03 9.88
N GLU A 13 -6.38 11.50 10.62
CA GLU A 13 -6.15 12.21 11.87
C GLU A 13 -6.41 11.26 13.04
N ALA A 14 -5.46 11.19 13.98
CA ALA A 14 -5.60 10.43 15.21
C ALA A 14 -6.77 10.97 16.04
N GLN A 15 -7.80 10.15 16.27
CA GLN A 15 -8.99 10.58 17.04
C GLN A 15 -8.81 10.44 18.55
N GLU A 16 -7.80 9.66 18.96
CA GLU A 16 -7.39 9.42 20.33
C GLU A 16 -5.87 9.21 20.37
N ASP A 17 -5.29 9.28 21.57
CA ASP A 17 -3.88 8.96 21.78
C ASP A 17 -3.68 7.44 21.63
N PHE A 18 -2.68 7.02 20.85
CA PHE A 18 -2.33 5.60 20.71
C PHE A 18 -0.83 5.39 20.57
N ILE A 19 -0.36 4.16 20.81
CA ILE A 19 1.04 3.79 20.66
C ILE A 19 1.24 3.06 19.34
N CYS A 20 2.17 3.53 18.53
CA CYS A 20 2.59 2.89 17.28
C CYS A 20 4.10 2.68 17.33
N HIS A 21 4.56 1.43 17.21
CA HIS A 21 5.98 1.07 17.29
C HIS A 21 6.71 1.68 18.51
N GLY A 22 6.05 1.69 19.67
CA GLY A 22 6.60 2.26 20.91
C GLY A 22 6.57 3.79 20.99
N GLN A 23 6.06 4.49 19.98
CA GLN A 23 5.90 5.94 19.97
C GLN A 23 4.44 6.34 20.23
N THR A 24 4.23 7.32 21.10
CA THR A 24 2.90 7.89 21.33
C THR A 24 2.52 8.86 20.21
N ILE A 25 1.46 8.52 19.49
CA ILE A 25 0.78 9.42 18.55
C ILE A 25 -0.38 10.06 19.29
N ARG A 26 -0.36 11.40 19.40
CA ARG A 26 -1.39 12.15 20.12
C ARG A 26 -2.62 12.40 19.25
N LYS A 27 -3.79 12.52 19.86
CA LYS A 27 -5.01 12.99 19.25
C LYS A 27 -4.76 14.30 18.48
N GLY A 28 -5.35 14.40 17.28
CA GLY A 28 -5.16 15.52 16.35
C GLY A 28 -3.90 15.40 15.48
N THR A 29 -3.03 14.41 15.71
CA THR A 29 -1.88 14.20 14.83
C THR A 29 -2.36 13.68 13.47
N THR A 30 -1.94 14.34 12.39
CA THR A 30 -2.13 13.82 11.03
C THR A 30 -1.07 12.77 10.73
N VAL A 31 -1.52 11.55 10.45
CA VAL A 31 -0.70 10.40 10.07
C VAL A 31 -0.79 10.20 8.57
N TYR A 32 0.36 10.15 7.91
CA TYR A 32 0.48 9.83 6.50
C TYR A 32 0.84 8.37 6.32
N ILE A 33 0.08 7.68 5.47
CA ILE A 33 0.43 6.35 4.96
C ILE A 33 1.04 6.57 3.58
N PHE A 34 2.36 6.44 3.50
CA PHE A 34 3.13 6.72 2.29
C PHE A 34 3.15 5.50 1.36
N ILE A 35 2.07 5.34 0.59
CA ILE A 35 1.85 4.22 -0.34
C ILE A 35 3.00 4.09 -1.34
N TYR A 36 3.50 5.21 -1.88
CA TYR A 36 4.65 5.19 -2.78
C TYR A 36 5.87 4.54 -2.13
N GLY A 37 6.22 4.93 -0.90
CA GLY A 37 7.35 4.35 -0.17
C GLY A 37 7.17 2.86 0.10
N VAL A 38 5.98 2.45 0.55
CA VAL A 38 5.66 1.02 0.78
C VAL A 38 5.79 0.20 -0.51
N HIS A 39 5.31 0.74 -1.63
CA HIS A 39 5.41 0.10 -2.94
C HIS A 39 6.84 0.02 -3.50
N HIS A 40 7.78 0.80 -2.96
CA HIS A 40 9.19 0.83 -3.36
C HIS A 40 10.14 0.29 -2.28
N ASP A 41 9.61 -0.32 -1.21
CA ASP A 41 10.43 -1.01 -0.23
C ASP A 41 11.12 -2.21 -0.90
N SER A 42 12.45 -2.15 -1.00
CA SER A 42 13.26 -3.19 -1.63
C SER A 42 13.19 -4.53 -0.90
N ASN A 43 12.82 -4.54 0.38
CA ASN A 43 12.61 -5.77 1.15
C ASN A 43 11.37 -6.52 0.66
N ALA A 44 10.34 -5.79 0.21
CA ALA A 44 9.10 -6.38 -0.34
C ALA A 44 9.15 -6.54 -1.87
N PHE A 45 9.85 -5.63 -2.56
CA PHE A 45 9.98 -5.57 -4.02
C PHE A 45 11.44 -5.36 -4.44
N PRO A 46 12.23 -6.44 -4.61
CA PRO A 46 13.62 -6.32 -5.09
C PRO A 46 13.67 -5.61 -6.46
N GLN A 47 14.59 -4.67 -6.66
CA GLN A 47 14.57 -3.78 -7.85
C GLN A 47 13.24 -3.01 -7.98
N PRO A 48 12.88 -2.18 -6.97
CA PRO A 48 11.53 -1.60 -6.85
C PRO A 48 11.13 -0.69 -8.02
N GLU A 49 12.09 -0.06 -8.69
CA GLU A 49 11.86 0.79 -9.86
C GLU A 49 11.54 0.00 -11.13
N ARG A 50 11.88 -1.30 -11.17
CA ARG A 50 11.65 -2.14 -12.34
C ARG A 50 10.16 -2.45 -12.48
N PHE A 51 9.60 -2.16 -13.65
CA PHE A 51 8.31 -2.68 -14.06
C PHE A 51 8.44 -4.17 -14.41
N ASP A 52 7.78 -5.01 -13.64
CA ASP A 52 7.89 -6.47 -13.74
C ASP A 52 6.58 -7.12 -13.24
N PRO A 53 5.66 -7.45 -14.17
CA PRO A 53 4.35 -8.01 -13.84
C PRO A 53 4.42 -9.40 -13.19
N ASP A 54 5.45 -10.20 -13.48
CA ASP A 54 5.55 -11.60 -13.05
C ASP A 54 5.70 -11.75 -11.53
N ARG A 55 6.06 -10.66 -10.83
CA ARG A 55 6.17 -10.58 -9.36
C ARG A 55 4.86 -10.81 -8.61
N PHE A 56 3.73 -10.74 -9.30
CA PHE A 56 2.41 -10.98 -8.73
C PHE A 56 1.87 -12.38 -9.05
N HIS A 57 2.64 -13.21 -9.75
CA HIS A 57 2.27 -14.61 -9.98
C HIS A 57 2.24 -15.38 -8.65
N GLN A 58 1.32 -16.34 -8.52
CA GLN A 58 1.13 -17.10 -7.28
C GLN A 58 2.39 -17.89 -6.88
N SER A 59 3.15 -18.38 -7.86
CA SER A 59 4.38 -19.15 -7.65
C SER A 59 5.61 -18.29 -7.30
N SER A 60 5.48 -16.96 -7.19
CA SER A 60 6.60 -16.12 -6.79
C SER A 60 6.79 -16.22 -5.28
N VAL A 61 7.96 -16.70 -4.84
CA VAL A 61 8.36 -16.75 -3.40
C VAL A 61 8.15 -15.40 -2.72
N THR A 62 8.40 -14.31 -3.45
CA THR A 62 8.20 -12.93 -2.96
C THR A 62 6.75 -12.55 -2.71
N ASN A 63 5.77 -13.33 -3.18
CA ASN A 63 4.35 -13.03 -3.01
C ASN A 63 3.78 -13.75 -1.77
N GLU A 64 4.30 -14.93 -1.44
CA GLU A 64 3.90 -15.71 -0.25
C GLU A 64 4.48 -15.13 1.05
N GLU A 65 5.73 -14.65 1.01
CA GLU A 65 6.43 -14.09 2.18
C GLU A 65 6.10 -12.61 2.44
N ARG A 66 5.43 -11.94 1.50
CA ARG A 66 5.18 -10.49 1.56
C ARG A 66 3.98 -10.17 2.46
N SER A 67 4.15 -9.13 3.27
CA SER A 67 3.04 -8.58 4.06
C SER A 67 1.83 -8.23 3.16
N PRO A 68 0.59 -8.55 3.58
CA PRO A 68 -0.61 -8.16 2.83
C PRO A 68 -0.75 -6.64 2.69
N PHE A 69 -0.03 -5.84 3.50
CA PHE A 69 -0.02 -4.38 3.42
C PHE A 69 1.11 -3.80 2.56
N ALA A 70 2.00 -4.63 2.01
CA ALA A 70 3.08 -4.16 1.14
C ALA A 70 2.58 -3.80 -0.27
N PHE A 71 1.40 -4.29 -0.69
CA PHE A 71 0.78 -3.90 -1.95
C PHE A 71 -0.64 -3.40 -1.71
N VAL A 72 -0.82 -2.08 -1.66
CA VAL A 72 -2.09 -1.42 -1.33
C VAL A 72 -2.46 -0.34 -2.37
N PRO A 73 -2.57 -0.70 -3.67
CA PRO A 73 -2.83 0.25 -4.75
C PRO A 73 -4.17 0.98 -4.64
N PHE A 74 -5.08 0.44 -3.82
CA PHE A 74 -6.41 0.99 -3.56
C PHE A 74 -6.64 1.28 -2.07
N SER A 75 -5.56 1.37 -1.27
CA SER A 75 -5.60 1.29 0.21
C SER A 75 -6.01 -0.10 0.71
N ALA A 76 -6.31 -0.21 2.01
CA ALA A 76 -6.76 -1.45 2.65
C ALA A 76 -7.70 -1.13 3.83
N GLY A 77 -8.38 -2.17 4.34
CA GLY A 77 -9.26 -2.07 5.51
C GLY A 77 -10.58 -1.34 5.25
N SER A 78 -11.15 -0.73 6.29
CA SER A 78 -12.49 -0.10 6.28
C SER A 78 -12.62 1.10 5.33
N ARG A 79 -11.50 1.61 4.82
CA ARG A 79 -11.44 2.74 3.88
C ARG A 79 -10.72 2.35 2.58
N ASN A 80 -10.83 1.09 2.18
CA ASN A 80 -10.42 0.64 0.86
C ASN A 80 -11.26 1.35 -0.23
N CYS A 81 -10.67 1.55 -1.42
CA CYS A 81 -11.34 2.23 -2.51
C CYS A 81 -12.57 1.44 -3.00
N ILE A 82 -13.74 2.06 -2.94
CA ILE A 82 -14.99 1.49 -3.48
C ILE A 82 -14.93 1.28 -5.00
N GLY A 83 -14.07 2.04 -5.69
CA GLY A 83 -13.87 1.96 -7.14
C GLY A 83 -12.88 0.88 -7.59
N GLN A 84 -12.31 0.10 -6.67
CA GLN A 84 -11.32 -0.93 -7.00
C GLN A 84 -11.84 -1.89 -8.07
N PHE A 85 -13.06 -2.42 -7.91
CA PHE A 85 -13.65 -3.35 -8.86
C PHE A 85 -13.82 -2.73 -10.25
N LEU A 86 -14.43 -1.54 -10.32
CA LEU A 86 -14.63 -0.83 -11.58
C LEU A 86 -13.31 -0.54 -12.29
N SER A 87 -12.32 -0.03 -11.56
CA SER A 87 -10.99 0.28 -12.12
C SER A 87 -10.30 -0.97 -12.65
N SER A 88 -10.35 -2.09 -11.93
CA SER A 88 -9.79 -3.36 -12.39
C SER A 88 -10.50 -3.89 -13.64
N SER A 89 -11.83 -3.76 -13.73
CA SER A 89 -12.58 -4.17 -14.93
C SER A 89 -12.27 -3.32 -16.16
N GLN A 90 -12.03 -2.03 -15.98
CA GLN A 90 -11.71 -1.10 -17.09
C GLN A 90 -10.28 -1.28 -17.63
N LEU A 91 -9.33 -1.72 -16.80
CA LEU A 91 -7.93 -1.93 -17.19
C LEU A 91 -7.68 -3.26 -17.92
N HIS A 92 -8.64 -4.20 -17.87
CA HIS A 92 -8.57 -5.51 -18.54
C HIS A 92 -9.36 -5.57 -19.86
N GLN A 93 -9.89 -4.44 -20.34
CA GLN A 93 -10.38 -4.28 -21.72
C GLN A 93 -9.26 -3.81 -22.62
#